data_AF-A0A7C3WSL0-F1
#
_entry.id   AF-A0A7C3WSL0-F1
#
_cell.length_a   1.000
_cell.length_b   1.000
_cell.length_c   1.000
_cell.angle_alpha   90.00
_cell.angle_beta   90.00
_cell.angle_gamma   90.00
#
_symmetry.space_group_name_H-M   'P 1'
#
loop_
_entity.id
_entity.type
_entity.pdbx_description
1 polymer ?
#
loop_
_entity_poly.entity_id
_entity_poly.type
_entity_poly.pdbx_seq_one_letter_code
_entity_poly.pdbx_strand_id
1 'polypeptide(L)'
;MARFIEKKANEIVEKDLPVFSKIISKEELEKHSELKRLMDESKYEKFDVLRVVGIGDIDLQLDGGTHVRSTKEVGRIKIIKRENKGKNNRRITIIVE
;
A
#
# COMPACT_ATOMS: atom_id res chain seq x y z
N MET A 1 18.90 -8.02 -3.20
CA MET A 1 17.91 -6.95 -2.91
C MET A 1 16.67 -7.04 -3.79
N ALA A 2 16.73 -6.74 -5.10
CA ALA A 2 15.53 -6.74 -5.96
C ALA A 2 14.81 -8.10 -6.00
N ARG A 3 15.55 -9.19 -6.28
CA ARG A 3 15.01 -10.57 -6.23
C ARG A 3 14.39 -10.95 -4.87
N PHE A 4 14.94 -10.41 -3.78
CA PHE A 4 14.40 -10.67 -2.44
C PHE A 4 13.06 -9.95 -2.24
N ILE A 5 12.96 -8.69 -2.66
CA ILE A 5 11.71 -7.91 -2.62
C ILE A 5 10.65 -8.58 -3.51
N GLU A 6 11.01 -8.95 -4.74
CA GLU A 6 10.10 -9.64 -5.66
C GLU A 6 9.60 -10.96 -5.07
N LYS A 7 10.49 -11.79 -4.53
CA LYS A 7 10.11 -13.05 -3.88
C LYS A 7 9.14 -12.79 -2.71
N LYS A 8 9.47 -11.84 -1.82
CA LYS A 8 8.63 -11.51 -0.66
C LYS A 8 7.27 -10.95 -1.06
N ALA A 9 7.21 -10.11 -2.10
CA ALA A 9 5.94 -9.60 -2.61
C ALA A 9 5.06 -10.72 -3.17
N ASN A 10 5.63 -11.63 -3.97
CA ASN A 10 4.87 -12.77 -4.50
C ASN A 10 4.46 -13.75 -3.38
N GLU A 11 5.27 -13.96 -2.34
CA GLU A 11 4.86 -14.75 -1.16
C GLU A 11 3.60 -14.17 -0.49
N ILE A 12 3.38 -12.85 -0.54
CA ILE A 12 2.16 -12.20 -0.02
C ILE A 12 0.98 -12.35 -0.99
N VAL A 13 1.22 -12.27 -2.30
CA VAL A 13 0.20 -12.53 -3.32
C VAL A 13 -0.33 -13.97 -3.18
N GLU A 14 0.57 -14.94 -3.01
CA GLU A 14 0.20 -16.36 -2.87
C GLU A 14 -0.59 -16.67 -1.60
N LYS A 15 -0.47 -15.84 -0.55
CA LYS A 15 -1.23 -15.98 0.69
C LYS A 15 -2.71 -15.60 0.58
N ASP A 16 -3.13 -14.98 -0.52
CA ASP A 16 -4.53 -14.62 -0.76
C ASP A 16 -5.15 -13.81 0.39
N LEU A 17 -4.43 -12.80 0.87
CA LEU A 17 -4.86 -11.98 2.00
C LEU A 17 -6.05 -11.10 1.57
N PRO A 18 -7.07 -10.94 2.43
CA PRO A 18 -8.21 -10.09 2.11
C PRO A 18 -7.78 -8.62 2.04
N VAL A 19 -8.29 -7.91 1.03
CA VAL A 19 -8.14 -6.47 0.90
C VAL A 19 -9.50 -5.84 1.19
N PHE A 20 -9.54 -4.96 2.18
CA PHE A 20 -10.77 -4.33 2.63
C PHE A 20 -10.60 -2.82 2.68
N SER A 21 -11.72 -2.10 2.63
CA SER A 21 -11.72 -0.67 2.85
C SER A 21 -12.79 -0.26 3.85
N LYS A 22 -12.45 0.70 4.69
CA LYS A 22 -13.36 1.31 5.67
C LYS A 22 -13.30 2.83 5.55
N ILE A 23 -14.41 3.48 5.87
CA ILE A 23 -14.45 4.92 6.05
C ILE A 23 -14.28 5.18 7.54
N ILE A 24 -13.36 6.08 7.90
CA ILE A 24 -13.09 6.48 9.28
C ILE A 24 -13.26 7.99 9.44
N SER A 25 -13.57 8.43 10.65
CA SER A 25 -13.57 9.85 11.00
C SER A 25 -12.15 10.37 11.28
N LYS A 26 -11.98 11.70 11.33
CA LYS A 26 -10.73 12.31 11.82
C LYS A 26 -10.37 11.88 13.24
N GLU A 27 -11.37 11.75 14.12
CA GLU A 27 -11.15 11.33 15.51
C GLU A 27 -10.63 9.88 15.59
N GLU A 28 -11.11 9.01 14.71
CA GLU A 28 -10.59 7.65 14.59
C GLU A 28 -9.18 7.62 13.98
N LEU A 29 -8.86 8.54 13.06
CA LEU A 29 -7.51 8.66 12.51
C LEU A 29 -6.49 9.04 13.61
N GLU A 30 -6.84 9.95 14.51
CA GLU A 30 -5.96 10.34 15.62
C GLU A 30 -5.61 9.16 16.54
N LYS A 31 -6.52 8.19 16.68
CA LYS A 31 -6.28 6.95 17.44
C LYS A 31 -5.32 5.99 16.72
N HIS A 32 -5.14 6.16 15.41
CA HIS A 32 -4.32 5.32 14.55
C HIS A 32 -3.20 6.12 13.88
N SER A 33 -2.35 6.74 14.71
CA SER A 33 -1.22 7.56 14.26
C SER A 33 -0.27 6.85 13.29
N GLU A 34 -0.23 5.52 13.29
CA GLU A 34 0.52 4.70 12.34
C GLU A 34 0.08 4.87 10.89
N LEU A 35 -1.19 5.24 10.64
CA LEU A 35 -1.75 5.48 9.30
C LEU A 35 -1.22 6.76 8.65
N LYS A 36 -0.64 7.65 9.46
CA LYS A 36 -0.05 8.91 9.01
C LYS A 36 1.36 8.73 8.42
N ARG A 37 1.95 7.52 8.51
CA ARG A 37 3.37 7.26 8.24
C ARG A 37 3.86 7.55 6.82
N LEU A 38 2.98 7.60 5.81
CA LEU A 38 3.40 7.57 4.41
C LEU A 38 2.96 8.78 3.58
N MET A 39 2.28 9.78 4.16
CA MET A 39 1.64 10.83 3.36
C MET A 39 1.71 12.22 3.98
N ASP A 40 1.66 13.20 3.08
CA ASP A 40 1.49 14.62 3.37
C ASP A 40 0.07 14.87 3.91
N GLU A 41 -0.04 15.06 5.22
CA GLU A 41 -1.30 15.26 5.95
C GLU A 41 -2.14 16.40 5.37
N SER A 42 -1.49 17.41 4.77
CA SER A 42 -2.16 18.59 4.19
C SER A 42 -3.17 18.25 3.09
N LYS A 43 -3.01 17.12 2.40
CA LYS A 43 -3.93 16.71 1.32
C LYS A 43 -5.31 16.29 1.84
N TYR A 44 -5.37 15.86 3.09
CA TYR A 44 -6.55 15.19 3.65
C TYR A 44 -7.28 16.02 4.71
N GLU A 45 -6.66 17.10 5.20
CA GLU A 45 -7.18 17.95 6.27
C GLU A 45 -8.56 18.56 5.95
N LYS A 46 -8.88 18.75 4.67
CA LYS A 46 -10.17 19.28 4.19
C LYS A 46 -11.33 18.28 4.19
N PHE A 47 -11.10 16.98 4.41
CA PHE A 47 -12.15 15.96 4.36
C PHE A 47 -12.56 15.55 5.77
N ASP A 48 -13.87 15.54 6.05
CA ASP A 48 -14.40 15.15 7.37
C ASP A 48 -14.29 13.64 7.64
N VAL A 49 -14.30 12.85 6.57
CA VAL A 49 -14.13 11.40 6.61
C VAL A 49 -13.07 10.96 5.61
N LEU A 50 -12.37 9.89 5.95
CA LEU A 50 -11.26 9.38 5.19
C LEU A 50 -11.44 7.91 4.89
N ARG A 51 -10.99 7.48 3.72
CA ARG A 51 -11.01 6.07 3.34
C ARG A 51 -9.66 5.43 3.66
N VAL A 52 -9.72 4.35 4.42
CA VAL A 52 -8.59 3.49 4.75
C VAL A 52 -8.73 2.18 4.01
N VAL A 53 -7.65 1.72 3.41
CA VAL A 53 -7.51 0.40 2.78
C VAL A 53 -6.56 -0.43 3.62
N GLY A 54 -6.96 -1.66 3.93
CA GLY A 54 -6.15 -2.64 4.66
C GLY A 54 -5.90 -3.87 3.82
N ILE A 55 -4.71 -4.43 3.94
CA ILE A 55 -4.31 -5.69 3.32
C ILE A 55 -4.01 -6.66 4.45
N GLY A 56 -4.93 -7.60 4.73
CA GLY A 56 -4.82 -8.53 5.85
C GLY A 56 -4.37 -7.84 7.14
N ASP A 57 -3.29 -8.34 7.71
CA ASP A 57 -2.57 -7.81 8.88
C ASP A 57 -1.26 -7.10 8.52
N ILE A 58 -0.95 -6.95 7.22
CA ILE A 58 0.38 -6.52 6.78
C ILE A 58 0.50 -5.02 6.54
N ASP A 59 -0.61 -4.36 6.19
CA ASP A 59 -0.60 -2.95 5.84
C ASP A 59 -1.98 -2.32 6.00
N LEU A 60 -1.98 -1.04 6.38
CA LEU A 60 -3.19 -0.24 6.56
C LEU A 60 -2.85 1.21 6.19
N GLN A 61 -3.53 1.76 5.19
CA GLN A 61 -3.17 3.06 4.61
C GLN A 61 -4.39 3.91 4.24
N LEU A 62 -4.21 5.22 4.24
CA LEU A 62 -5.17 6.16 3.68
C LEU A 62 -5.11 6.12 2.15
N ASP A 63 -6.18 5.65 1.51
CA ASP A 63 -6.23 5.54 0.04
C ASP A 63 -7.66 5.68 -0.53
N GLY A 64 -7.78 6.56 -1.52
CA GLY A 64 -9.01 6.81 -2.28
C GLY A 64 -9.13 6.00 -3.57
N GLY A 65 -8.13 5.20 -3.94
CA GLY A 65 -8.09 4.42 -5.17
C GLY A 65 -8.95 3.15 -5.18
N THR A 66 -9.16 2.58 -6.35
CA THR A 66 -9.81 1.27 -6.52
C THR A 66 -8.84 0.14 -6.21
N HIS A 67 -9.29 -0.86 -5.46
CA HIS A 67 -8.48 -2.02 -5.06
C HIS A 67 -9.18 -3.32 -5.41
N VAL A 68 -8.37 -4.37 -5.58
CA VAL A 68 -8.81 -5.77 -5.68
C VAL A 68 -9.40 -6.25 -4.35
N ARG A 69 -10.07 -7.41 -4.34
CA ARG A 69 -10.67 -7.98 -3.12
C ARG A 69 -9.70 -8.84 -2.32
N SER A 70 -8.66 -9.38 -2.95
CA SER A 70 -7.60 -10.13 -2.28
C SER A 70 -6.25 -9.95 -2.97
N THR A 71 -5.15 -10.22 -2.27
CA THR A 71 -3.79 -10.08 -2.83
C THR A 71 -3.56 -10.99 -4.03
N LYS A 72 -4.27 -12.11 -4.13
CA LYS A 72 -4.14 -13.07 -5.22
C LYS A 72 -4.67 -12.54 -6.56
N GLU A 73 -5.69 -11.67 -6.52
CA GLU A 73 -6.24 -11.02 -7.71
C GLU A 73 -5.25 -10.08 -8.40
N VAL A 74 -4.18 -9.65 -7.69
CA VAL A 74 -3.12 -8.85 -8.30
C VAL A 74 -2.47 -9.64 -9.45
N GLY A 75 -2.18 -10.92 -9.26
CA GLY A 75 -1.36 -11.69 -10.20
C GLY A 75 0.13 -11.61 -9.86
N ARG A 76 0.98 -12.13 -10.75
CA ARG A 76 2.42 -12.28 -10.47
C ARG A 76 3.14 -10.95 -10.62
N ILE A 77 3.88 -10.54 -9.59
CA ILE A 77 4.65 -9.29 -9.61
C ILE A 77 6.06 -9.56 -10.12
N LYS A 78 6.52 -8.76 -11.08
CA LYS A 78 7.87 -8.86 -11.64
C LYS A 78 8.56 -7.49 -11.67
N ILE A 79 9.76 -7.41 -11.11
CA ILE A 79 10.59 -6.20 -11.14
C ILE A 79 11.34 -6.15 -12.47
N ILE A 80 10.99 -5.19 -13.32
CA ILE A 80 11.63 -5.04 -14.64
C ILE A 80 12.79 -4.05 -14.63
N LYS A 81 12.80 -3.11 -13.68
CA LYS A 81 13.85 -2.07 -13.62
C LYS A 81 14.08 -1.61 -12.19
N ARG A 82 15.34 -1.28 -11.89
CA ARG A 82 15.72 -0.57 -10.67
C ARG A 82 16.66 0.56 -11.02
N GLU A 83 16.36 1.75 -10.51
CA GLU A 83 17.15 2.95 -10.77
C GLU A 83 17.51 3.67 -9.47
N ASN A 84 18.68 4.28 -9.45
CA ASN A 84 19.05 5.24 -8.41
C ASN A 84 18.61 6.64 -8.85
N LYS A 85 17.78 7.32 -8.04
CA LYS A 85 17.28 8.68 -8.31
C LYS A 85 17.85 9.71 -7.33
N GLY A 86 18.99 9.40 -6.70
CA GLY A 86 19.70 10.29 -5.79
C GLY A 86 20.03 9.60 -4.47
N LYS A 87 20.60 10.34 -3.51
CA LYS A 87 21.10 9.78 -2.25
C LYS A 87 20.06 8.95 -1.48
N ASN A 88 18.81 9.45 -1.41
CA ASN A 88 17.74 8.84 -0.62
C ASN A 88 16.63 8.17 -1.46
N ASN A 89 16.69 8.29 -2.79
CA ASN A 89 15.58 7.89 -3.66
C ASN A 89 15.97 6.70 -4.54
N ARG A 90 15.21 5.62 -4.43
CA ARG A 90 15.32 4.45 -5.31
C ARG A 90 13.99 4.27 -6.03
N ARG A 91 14.05 4.03 -7.34
CA ARG A 91 12.87 3.68 -8.15
C ARG A 91 12.93 2.21 -8.51
N ILE A 92 11.82 1.53 -8.30
CA ILE A 92 11.59 0.15 -8.74
C ILE A 92 10.41 0.21 -9.70
N THR A 93 10.58 -0.32 -10.91
CA THR A 93 9.50 -0.46 -11.89
C THR A 93 9.07 -1.91 -11.91
N ILE A 94 7.77 -2.15 -11.78
CA ILE A 94 7.17 -3.47 -11.81
C ILE A 94 6.20 -3.61 -12.97
N ILE A 95 5.96 -4.85 -13.37
CA ILE A 95 4.79 -5.27 -14.12
C ILE A 95 4.04 -6.32 -13.31
N VAL A 96 2.78 -6.52 -13.67
CA VAL A 96 1.91 -7.51 -13.07
C VAL A 96 1.38 -8.39 -14.20
N GLU A 97 1.54 -9.71 -14.06
CA GLU A 97 1.23 -10.75 -15.05
C GLU A 97 0.08 -11.65 -14.59
#